data_AF-A0A2U3Z7L7-F1
#
_entry.id   AF-A0A2U3Z7L7-F1
#
_cell.length_a   1.000
_cell.length_b   1.000
_cell.length_c   1.000
_cell.angle_alpha   90.00
_cell.angle_beta   90.00
_cell.angle_gamma   90.00
#
_symmetry.space_group_name_H-M   'P 1'
#
loop_
_entity.id
_entity.type
_entity.pdbx_description
1 polymer ?
#
loop_
_entity_poly.entity_id
_entity_poly.type
_entity_poly.pdbx_seq_one_letter_code
_entity_poly.pdbx_strand_id
1 'polypeptide(L)'
;YENGCAYFHEEEREGLAKICRLAIHSRYEDFVVDGFNVLYNKKPVIYLSAAARPGLGQYLCNQLGLPFPCLCRVPCNTMFGSQHQMDVAFLEKLIKDDIERGKLPLLLVANA
;
A
#
# COMPACT_ATOMS: atom_id res chain seq x y z
N TYR A 1 5.91 16.60 -9.82
CA TYR A 1 5.28 16.97 -8.54
C TYR A 1 6.37 17.56 -7.64
N GLU A 2 6.53 18.88 -7.68
CA GLU A 2 7.36 19.61 -6.71
C GLU A 2 6.57 19.80 -5.41
N ASN A 3 7.23 19.54 -4.29
CA ASN A 3 6.84 19.87 -2.92
C ASN A 3 5.62 19.15 -2.35
N GLY A 4 5.87 18.34 -1.32
CA GLY A 4 4.85 17.80 -0.43
C GLY A 4 4.10 18.94 0.26
N CYS A 5 3.04 19.42 -0.38
CA CYS A 5 2.07 20.28 0.26
C CYS A 5 1.31 19.44 1.29
N ALA A 6 1.44 19.79 2.57
CA ALA A 6 0.55 19.26 3.60
C ALA A 6 -0.88 19.69 3.26
N TYR A 7 -1.79 18.72 3.19
CA TYR A 7 -3.20 18.97 2.93
C TYR A 7 -3.99 18.49 4.14
N PHE A 8 -4.86 19.36 4.66
CA PHE A 8 -5.73 18.99 5.76
C PHE A 8 -6.92 18.18 5.21
N HIS A 9 -7.15 17.01 5.79
CA HIS A 9 -8.26 16.14 5.43
C HIS A 9 -9.27 16.13 6.58
N GLU A 10 -10.56 16.21 6.25
CA GLU A 10 -11.61 16.07 7.26
C GLU A 10 -11.66 14.64 7.83
N GLU A 11 -11.38 13.64 6.98
CA GLU A 11 -11.23 12.25 7.40
C GLU A 11 -9.76 11.82 7.32
N GLU A 12 -9.23 11.31 8.43
CA GLU A 12 -7.84 10.85 8.59
C GLU A 12 -7.36 9.90 7.49
N ARG A 13 -8.28 9.10 6.91
CA ARG A 13 -7.97 8.07 5.90
C ARG A 13 -7.92 8.63 4.47
N GLU A 14 -8.46 9.82 4.23
CA GLU A 14 -8.51 10.43 2.90
C GLU A 14 -7.10 10.75 2.37
N GLY A 15 -6.22 11.22 3.26
CA GLY A 15 -4.81 11.48 2.94
C GLY A 15 -4.09 10.23 2.45
N LEU A 16 -4.28 9.10 3.14
CA LEU A 16 -3.73 7.81 2.72
C LEU A 16 -4.23 7.38 1.34
N ALA A 17 -5.53 7.52 1.08
CA ALA A 17 -6.11 7.20 -0.23
C ALA A 17 -5.50 8.08 -1.34
N LYS A 18 -5.30 9.38 -1.09
CA LYS A 18 -4.67 10.30 -2.06
C LYS A 18 -3.20 9.95 -2.31
N ILE A 19 -2.43 9.63 -1.26
CA ILE A 19 -1.03 9.18 -1.42
C ILE A 19 -0.97 7.87 -2.21
N CYS A 20 -1.88 6.93 -1.97
CA CYS A 20 -1.96 5.70 -2.76
C CYS A 20 -2.27 5.99 -4.23
N ARG A 21 -3.24 6.87 -4.53
CA ARG A 21 -3.52 7.30 -5.92
C ARG A 21 -2.31 7.96 -6.55
N LEU A 22 -1.63 8.85 -5.84
CA LEU A 22 -0.43 9.52 -6.34
C LEU A 22 0.67 8.50 -6.67
N ALA A 23 0.86 7.49 -5.82
CA ALA A 23 1.81 6.41 -6.07
C ALA A 23 1.44 5.62 -7.34
N ILE A 24 0.15 5.30 -7.55
CA ILE A 24 -0.31 4.65 -8.80
C ILE A 24 0.02 5.54 -10.00
N HIS A 25 -0.42 6.80 -10.00
CA HIS A 25 -0.18 7.73 -11.11
C HIS A 25 1.31 7.96 -11.40
N SER A 26 2.18 7.89 -10.38
CA SER A 26 3.61 8.10 -10.55
C SER A 26 4.37 6.86 -11.02
N ARG A 27 3.79 5.65 -10.87
CA ARG A 27 4.45 4.37 -11.16
C ARG A 27 3.88 3.64 -12.38
N TYR A 28 2.69 4.02 -12.82
CA TYR A 28 2.03 3.52 -14.02
C TYR A 28 1.83 4.68 -14.99
N GLU A 29 2.78 4.87 -15.91
CA GLU A 29 2.78 5.99 -16.87
C GLU A 29 1.50 6.03 -17.72
N ASP A 30 1.04 4.86 -18.16
CA ASP A 30 -0.17 4.74 -18.99
C ASP A 30 -1.48 4.78 -18.19
N PHE A 31 -1.43 4.91 -16.85
CA PHE A 31 -2.66 4.92 -16.03
C PHE A 31 -3.59 6.09 -16.35
N VAL A 32 -3.05 7.21 -16.86
CA VAL A 32 -3.86 8.36 -17.29
C VAL A 32 -4.71 8.02 -18.53
N VAL A 33 -4.20 7.14 -19.40
CA VAL A 33 -4.83 6.79 -20.68
C VAL A 33 -5.65 5.51 -20.56
N ASP A 34 -5.05 4.45 -20.02
CA ASP A 34 -5.64 3.10 -19.95
C ASP A 34 -6.38 2.83 -18.63
N GLY A 35 -6.30 3.76 -17.67
CA GLY A 35 -6.97 3.65 -16.38
C GLY A 35 -6.61 2.36 -15.64
N PHE A 36 -7.61 1.71 -15.05
CA PHE A 36 -7.43 0.49 -14.27
C PHE A 36 -6.87 -0.70 -15.08
N ASN A 37 -6.95 -0.69 -16.41
CA ASN A 37 -6.50 -1.80 -17.23
C ASN A 37 -4.98 -2.04 -17.10
N VAL A 38 -4.19 -0.97 -16.97
CA VAL A 38 -2.73 -1.07 -16.81
C VAL A 38 -2.32 -1.81 -15.52
N LEU A 39 -3.19 -1.80 -14.50
CA LEU A 39 -2.92 -2.48 -13.24
C LEU A 39 -2.95 -4.00 -13.38
N TYR A 40 -3.63 -4.53 -14.41
CA TYR A 40 -3.65 -5.98 -14.66
C TYR A 40 -2.35 -6.47 -15.30
N ASN A 41 -1.64 -5.62 -16.06
CA ASN A 41 -0.35 -5.97 -16.66
C ASN A 41 0.72 -6.19 -15.58
N LYS A 42 0.68 -5.39 -14.52
CA LYS A 42 1.56 -5.52 -13.36
C LYS A 42 0.80 -5.17 -12.10
N LYS A 43 0.29 -6.18 -11.40
CA LYS A 43 -0.58 -5.98 -10.24
C LYS A 43 0.12 -5.21 -9.11
N PRO A 44 -0.44 -4.09 -8.61
CA PRO A 44 0.15 -3.36 -7.49
C PRO A 44 -0.01 -4.14 -6.18
N VAL A 45 0.94 -3.95 -5.26
CA VAL A 45 0.88 -4.47 -3.90
C VAL A 45 1.07 -3.35 -2.90
N ILE A 46 0.08 -3.17 -2.02
CA ILE A 46 0.09 -2.27 -0.89
C ILE A 46 0.31 -3.11 0.37
N TYR A 47 1.43 -2.88 1.05
CA TYR A 47 1.76 -3.57 2.29
C TYR A 47 1.14 -2.81 3.46
N LEU A 48 0.46 -3.52 4.36
CA LEU A 48 -0.19 -2.94 5.54
C LEU A 48 0.38 -3.60 6.79
N SER A 49 0.88 -2.81 7.74
CA SER A 49 1.25 -3.32 9.06
C SER A 49 0.07 -4.04 9.72
N ALA A 50 0.32 -5.14 10.42
CA ALA A 50 -0.71 -5.84 11.19
C ALA A 50 -1.30 -4.96 12.30
N ALA A 51 -0.55 -3.96 12.78
CA ALA A 51 -0.99 -2.96 13.73
C ALA A 51 -1.87 -1.85 13.11
N ALA A 52 -2.05 -1.84 11.79
CA ALA A 52 -2.91 -0.86 11.13
C ALA A 52 -4.37 -0.97 11.62
N ARG A 53 -5.08 0.16 11.62
CA ARG A 53 -6.46 0.25 12.08
C ARG A 53 -7.37 -0.76 11.35
N PRO A 54 -8.26 -1.48 12.05
CA PRO A 54 -9.23 -2.36 11.42
C PRO A 54 -10.04 -1.65 10.33
N GLY A 55 -10.30 -2.35 9.23
CA GLY A 55 -11.05 -1.81 8.09
C GLY A 55 -10.24 -0.90 7.16
N LEU A 56 -9.01 -0.49 7.50
CA LEU A 56 -8.19 0.36 6.64
C LEU A 56 -7.93 -0.27 5.28
N GLY A 57 -7.59 -1.56 5.23
CA GLY A 57 -7.36 -2.27 3.97
C GLY A 57 -8.61 -2.26 3.08
N GLN A 58 -9.77 -2.59 3.64
CA GLN A 58 -11.03 -2.56 2.89
C GLN A 58 -11.35 -1.15 2.37
N TYR A 59 -11.16 -0.14 3.21
CA TYR A 59 -11.35 1.26 2.83
C TYR A 59 -10.45 1.64 1.64
N LEU A 60 -9.15 1.32 1.70
CA LEU A 60 -8.21 1.63 0.62
C LEU A 60 -8.59 0.90 -0.67
N CYS A 61 -8.92 -0.39 -0.61
CA CYS A 61 -9.40 -1.14 -1.77
C CYS A 61 -10.62 -0.45 -2.43
N ASN A 62 -11.61 -0.06 -1.63
CA ASN A 62 -12.81 0.61 -2.12
C ASN A 62 -12.49 1.98 -2.74
N GLN A 63 -11.67 2.79 -2.07
CA GLN A 63 -11.31 4.14 -2.51
C GLN A 63 -10.40 4.17 -3.75
N LEU A 64 -9.69 3.08 -4.00
CA LEU A 64 -8.77 2.93 -5.11
C LEU A 64 -9.31 2.02 -6.22
N GLY A 65 -10.48 1.41 -6.06
CA GLY A 65 -11.00 0.42 -7.01
C GLY A 65 -10.12 -0.83 -7.15
N LEU A 66 -9.33 -1.16 -6.11
CA LEU A 66 -8.40 -2.29 -6.15
C LEU A 66 -9.01 -3.55 -5.55
N PRO A 67 -8.76 -4.74 -6.15
CA PRO A 67 -9.17 -6.00 -5.55
C PRO A 67 -8.32 -6.33 -4.32
N PHE A 68 -8.88 -7.06 -3.37
CA PHE A 68 -8.22 -7.42 -2.11
C PHE A 68 -6.83 -8.06 -2.25
N PRO A 69 -6.52 -8.88 -3.27
CA PRO A 69 -5.17 -9.44 -3.41
C PRO A 69 -4.10 -8.42 -3.85
N CYS A 70 -4.45 -7.13 -4.01
CA CYS A 70 -3.49 -6.02 -4.06
C CYS A 70 -3.04 -5.58 -2.66
N LEU A 71 -3.61 -6.13 -1.58
CA LEU A 71 -3.18 -5.88 -0.21
C LEU A 71 -2.34 -7.05 0.31
N CYS A 72 -1.30 -6.73 1.06
CA CYS A 72 -0.49 -7.72 1.75
C CYS A 72 -0.31 -7.28 3.21
N ARG A 73 -0.73 -8.11 4.17
CA ARG A 73 -0.60 -7.79 5.59
C ARG A 73 0.75 -8.27 6.11
N VAL A 74 1.50 -7.35 6.71
CA VAL A 74 2.83 -7.61 7.27
C VAL A 74 2.68 -7.85 8.77
N PRO A 75 3.12 -8.99 9.31
CA PRO A 75 2.98 -9.29 10.73
C PRO A 75 3.82 -8.33 11.59
N CYS A 76 3.44 -8.22 12.87
CA CYS A 76 4.31 -7.64 13.89
C CYS A 76 5.35 -8.67 14.32
N ASN A 77 6.49 -8.17 14.79
CA ASN A 77 7.54 -8.98 15.37
C ASN A 77 7.00 -9.70 16.62
N THR A 78 7.35 -10.98 16.77
CA THR A 78 6.93 -11.83 17.88
C THR A 78 7.92 -11.82 19.05
N MET A 79 9.02 -11.08 18.95
CA MET A 79 10.01 -10.96 20.03
C MET A 79 9.41 -10.27 21.27
N PHE A 80 9.79 -10.76 22.45
CA PHE A 80 9.31 -10.21 23.71
C PHE A 80 9.70 -8.72 23.84
N GLY A 81 8.70 -7.86 24.05
CA GLY A 81 8.89 -6.40 24.15
C GLY A 81 8.71 -5.60 22.85
N SER A 82 8.49 -6.24 21.69
CA SER A 82 8.33 -5.56 20.39
C SER A 82 6.98 -5.83 19.70
N GLN A 83 5.94 -6.16 20.48
CA GLN A 83 4.62 -6.62 19.98
C GLN A 83 3.90 -5.66 19.01
N HIS A 84 4.33 -4.41 18.89
CA HIS A 84 3.77 -3.42 17.97
C HIS A 84 4.71 -3.03 16.83
N GLN A 85 5.96 -3.51 16.83
CA GLN A 85 6.89 -3.27 15.74
C GLN A 85 6.61 -4.24 14.60
N MET A 86 6.62 -3.75 13.37
CA MET A 86 6.45 -4.57 12.19
C MET A 86 7.67 -5.46 11.96
N ASP A 87 7.47 -6.71 11.50
CA ASP A 87 8.57 -7.59 11.13
C ASP A 87 9.13 -7.19 9.75
N VAL A 88 10.24 -6.44 9.78
CA VAL A 88 10.91 -5.92 8.58
C VAL A 88 11.53 -7.04 7.74
N ALA A 89 12.08 -8.08 8.36
CA ALA A 89 12.67 -9.20 7.63
C ALA A 89 11.59 -9.99 6.87
N PHE A 90 10.41 -10.15 7.49
CA PHE A 90 9.27 -10.75 6.80
C PHE A 90 8.75 -9.86 5.65
N LEU A 91 8.71 -8.54 5.84
CA LEU A 91 8.37 -7.60 4.76
C LEU A 91 9.32 -7.73 3.56
N GLU A 92 10.63 -7.75 3.78
CA GLU A 92 11.62 -7.88 2.70
C GLU A 92 11.42 -9.16 1.90
N LYS A 93 11.13 -10.27 2.59
CA LYS A 93 10.76 -11.54 1.95
C LYS A 93 9.50 -11.41 1.10
N LEU A 94 8.42 -10.81 1.65
CA LEU A 94 7.17 -10.60 0.91
C LEU A 94 7.39 -9.77 -0.36
N ILE A 95 8.17 -8.68 -0.26
CA ILE A 95 8.49 -7.82 -1.40
C ILE A 95 9.23 -8.61 -2.48
N LYS A 96 10.24 -9.39 -2.08
CA LYS A 96 11.01 -10.23 -3.01
C LYS A 96 10.10 -11.24 -3.73
N ASP A 97 9.29 -11.98 -2.97
CA ASP A 97 8.37 -12.98 -3.53
C ASP A 97 7.35 -12.36 -4.49
N ASP A 98 6.84 -11.16 -4.19
CA ASP A 98 5.90 -10.45 -5.05
C ASP A 98 6.56 -9.94 -6.34
N ILE A 99 7.80 -9.46 -6.28
CA ILE A 99 8.58 -9.07 -7.46
C ILE A 99 8.82 -10.29 -8.36
N GLU A 100 9.23 -11.43 -7.78
CA GLU A 100 9.45 -12.68 -8.51
C GLU A 100 8.17 -13.19 -9.20
N ARG A 101 7.00 -12.91 -8.62
CA ARG A 101 5.68 -13.19 -9.22
C ARG A 101 5.22 -12.15 -10.23
N GLY A 102 6.07 -11.20 -10.61
CA GLY A 102 5.77 -10.16 -11.57
C GLY A 102 4.82 -9.07 -11.05
N LYS A 103 4.64 -8.93 -9.73
CA LYS A 103 3.84 -7.85 -9.15
C LYS A 103 4.68 -6.58 -8.98
N LEU A 104 4.01 -5.48 -8.62
CA LEU A 104 4.65 -4.20 -8.32
C LEU A 104 4.44 -3.83 -6.85
N PRO A 105 5.46 -3.95 -5.99
CA PRO A 105 5.48 -3.32 -4.68
C PRO A 105 5.28 -1.80 -4.82
N LEU A 106 4.14 -1.30 -4.36
CA LEU A 106 3.75 0.09 -4.58
C LEU A 106 4.06 0.98 -3.38
N LEU A 107 3.60 0.58 -2.19
CA LEU A 107 3.80 1.34 -0.95
C LEU A 107 3.61 0.45 0.29
N LEU A 108 4.12 0.93 1.41
CA LEU A 108 3.92 0.38 2.75
C LEU A 108 3.20 1.40 3.62
N VAL A 109 2.12 0.99 4.29
CA VAL A 109 1.50 1.73 5.39
C VAL A 109 2.01 1.15 6.71
N ALA A 110 3.02 1.82 7.28
CA ALA A 110 3.51 1.55 8.61
C ALA A 110 2.59 2.17 9.67
N ASN A 111 2.65 1.66 10.90
CA ASN A 111 1.96 2.22 12.06
C ASN A 111 3.03 2.73 13.04
N ALA A 112 2.95 4.01 13.41
CA ALA A 112 3.89 4.70 14.29
C ALA A 112 3.25 4.97 15.66
#